data_AF-A0A1M6ID78-F1
#
_entry.id   AF-A0A1M6ID78-F1
#
_cell.length_a   1.000
_cell.length_b   1.000
_cell.length_c   1.000
_cell.angle_alpha   90.00
_cell.angle_beta   90.00
_cell.angle_gamma   90.00
#
_symmetry.space_group_name_H-M   'P 1'
#
loop_
_entity.id
_entity.type
_entity.pdbx_description
1 polymer ?
#
loop_
_entity_poly.entity_id
_entity_poly.type
_entity_poly.pdbx_seq_one_letter_code
_entity_poly.pdbx_strand_id
1 'polypeptide(L)'
;MTDLDQIPWQQRDAHGDLVLEMRSTRRAPTGDTEGSLTEEIRVRHNDGRILLDRKVTLHWQHFGQINAGFSDDGASVVVTTSAGRDRVWALS
;
A
#
# COMPACT_ATOMS: atom_id res chain seq x y z
N MET A 1 22.74 -1.75 2.46
CA MET A 1 21.65 -2.48 1.77
C MET A 1 20.57 -2.66 2.82
N THR A 2 19.45 -1.95 2.72
CA THR A 2 18.37 -2.05 3.72
C THR A 2 17.68 -3.38 3.51
N ASP A 3 17.66 -4.21 4.55
CA ASP A 3 16.94 -5.47 4.54
C ASP A 3 15.44 -5.17 4.56
N LEU A 4 14.75 -5.42 3.45
CA LEU A 4 13.33 -5.09 3.27
C LEU A 4 12.44 -5.87 4.26
N ASP A 5 12.94 -6.99 4.80
CA ASP A 5 12.22 -7.82 5.75
C ASP A 5 12.14 -7.19 7.15
N GLN A 6 12.96 -6.19 7.45
CA GLN A 6 12.96 -5.50 8.75
C GLN A 6 12.04 -4.28 8.82
N ILE A 7 11.48 -3.84 7.69
CA ILE A 7 10.59 -2.67 7.68
C ILE A 7 9.24 -3.09 8.25
N PRO A 8 8.81 -2.52 9.41
CA PRO A 8 7.59 -2.94 10.08
C PRO A 8 6.36 -2.58 9.26
N TRP A 9 5.37 -3.47 9.31
CA TRP A 9 4.04 -3.20 8.80
C TRP A 9 3.36 -2.14 9.66
N GLN A 10 2.71 -1.17 9.02
CA GLN A 10 1.87 -0.19 9.68
C GLN A 10 0.42 -0.48 9.33
N GLN A 11 -0.43 -0.69 10.33
CA GLN A 11 -1.87 -0.74 10.12
C GLN A 11 -2.35 0.62 9.61
N ARG A 12 -3.13 0.58 8.53
CA ARG A 12 -3.69 1.78 7.86
C ARG A 12 -5.19 1.86 8.00
N ASP A 13 -5.86 0.71 7.97
CA ASP A 13 -7.32 0.62 8.05
C ASP A 13 -7.74 -0.75 8.61
N ALA A 14 -9.01 -0.89 8.99
CA ALA A 14 -9.61 -2.15 9.42
C ALA A 14 -11.09 -2.21 9.04
N HIS A 15 -11.56 -3.39 8.64
CA HIS A 15 -12.97 -3.63 8.31
C HIS A 15 -13.39 -5.01 8.82
N GLY A 16 -14.30 -5.05 9.80
CA GLY A 16 -14.67 -6.29 10.46
C GLY A 16 -13.46 -6.98 11.11
N ASP A 17 -13.14 -8.19 10.66
CA ASP A 17 -12.00 -8.98 11.10
C ASP A 17 -10.75 -8.83 10.21
N LEU A 18 -10.80 -7.94 9.22
CA LEU A 18 -9.72 -7.64 8.29
C LEU A 18 -8.89 -6.44 8.75
N VAL A 19 -7.59 -6.55 8.56
CA VAL A 19 -6.61 -5.49 8.81
C VAL A 19 -5.89 -5.19 7.50
N LEU A 20 -5.88 -3.92 7.12
CA LEU A 20 -5.08 -3.40 6.01
C LEU A 20 -3.79 -2.81 6.57
N GLU A 21 -2.67 -3.31 6.08
CA GLU A 21 -1.34 -2.91 6.49
C GLU A 21 -0.53 -2.45 5.28
N MET A 22 0.33 -1.46 5.50
CA MET A 22 1.23 -0.95 4.48
C MET A 22 2.63 -0.78 5.04
N ARG A 23 3.63 -0.95 4.18
CA ARG A 23 5.02 -0.58 4.49
C ARG A 23 5.72 0.01 3.28
N SER A 24 6.53 1.05 3.50
CA SER A 24 7.35 1.65 2.46
C SER A 24 8.67 0.92 2.35
N THR A 25 8.90 0.24 1.22
CA THR A 25 10.11 -0.56 1.00
C THR A 25 11.18 0.21 0.22
N ARG A 26 10.80 1.25 -0.53
CA ARG A 26 11.75 2.10 -1.24
C ARG A 26 11.19 3.49 -1.44
N ARG A 27 12.04 4.49 -1.22
CA ARG A 27 11.81 5.87 -1.69
C ARG A 27 13.09 6.37 -2.35
N ALA A 28 12.99 6.76 -3.62
CA ALA A 28 14.13 7.18 -4.43
C ALA A 28 13.77 8.46 -5.21
N PRO A 29 13.97 9.64 -4.61
CA PRO A 29 13.93 10.91 -5.34
C PRO A 29 15.00 10.94 -6.43
N THR A 30 14.66 11.44 -7.62
CA THR A 30 15.59 11.66 -8.74
C THR A 30 15.84 13.15 -9.03
N GLY A 31 15.06 14.02 -8.40
CA GLY A 31 15.20 15.47 -8.44
C GLY A 31 14.32 16.13 -7.38
N ASP A 32 14.19 17.46 -7.43
CA ASP A 32 13.46 18.24 -6.41
C ASP A 32 11.97 17.88 -6.33
N THR A 33 11.40 17.48 -7.47
CA THR A 33 9.97 17.20 -7.60
C THR A 33 9.68 15.81 -8.13
N GLU A 34 10.66 14.94 -8.32
CA GLU A 34 10.45 13.67 -9.00
C GLU A 34 11.15 12.50 -8.32
N GLY A 35 10.64 11.29 -8.57
CA GLY A 35 11.22 10.08 -8.02
C GLY A 35 10.29 8.88 -8.10
N SER A 36 10.63 7.86 -7.31
CA SER A 36 9.81 6.65 -7.15
C SER A 36 9.61 6.21 -5.70
N LEU A 37 8.41 5.72 -5.39
CA LEU A 37 7.97 5.24 -4.08
C LEU A 37 7.43 3.84 -4.31
N THR A 38 7.91 2.90 -3.51
CA THR A 38 7.43 1.54 -3.52
C THR A 38 6.88 1.19 -2.15
N GLU A 39 5.63 0.79 -2.13
CA GLU A 39 4.95 0.30 -0.94
C GLU A 39 4.41 -1.11 -1.15
N GLU A 40 4.44 -1.89 -0.10
CA GLU A 40 3.74 -3.17 -0.03
C GLU A 40 2.46 -2.97 0.77
N ILE A 41 1.39 -3.57 0.28
CA ILE A 41 0.03 -3.45 0.77
C ILE A 41 -0.46 -4.87 1.05
N ARG A 42 -0.90 -5.09 2.28
CA ARG A 42 -1.33 -6.39 2.77
C ARG A 42 -2.70 -6.29 3.40
N VAL A 43 -3.55 -7.26 3.10
CA VAL A 43 -4.76 -7.53 3.88
C VAL A 43 -4.63 -8.89 4.51
N ARG A 44 -4.93 -8.92 5.80
CA ARG A 44 -5.00 -10.15 6.58
C ARG A 44 -6.23 -10.18 7.46
N HIS A 45 -6.67 -11.37 7.83
CA HIS A 45 -7.53 -11.56 8.97
C HIS A 45 -6.76 -11.32 10.28
N ASN A 46 -7.49 -11.07 11.36
CA ASN A 46 -6.95 -10.98 12.71
C ASN A 46 -6.28 -12.27 13.20
N ASP A 47 -6.65 -13.43 12.64
CA ASP A 47 -6.00 -14.72 12.90
C ASP A 47 -4.64 -14.89 12.19
N GLY A 48 -4.25 -13.91 11.36
CA GLY A 48 -2.99 -13.91 10.60
C GLY A 48 -3.10 -14.43 9.17
N ARG A 49 -4.25 -14.93 8.72
CA ARG A 49 -4.44 -15.40 7.34
C ARG A 49 -4.35 -14.23 6.36
N ILE A 50 -3.42 -14.30 5.42
CA ILE A 50 -3.25 -13.28 4.37
C ILE A 50 -4.26 -13.50 3.24
N LEU A 51 -5.00 -12.45 2.88
CA LEU A 51 -5.92 -12.43 1.73
C LEU A 51 -5.31 -11.70 0.53
N LEU A 52 -4.53 -10.66 0.80
CA LEU A 52 -3.90 -9.83 -0.22
C LEU A 52 -2.47 -9.53 0.19
N ASP A 53 -1.54 -9.66 -0.75
CA ASP A 53 -0.19 -9.13 -0.64
C ASP A 53 0.19 -8.58 -2.02
N ARG A 54 0.36 -7.26 -2.13
CA ARG A 54 0.60 -6.55 -3.38
C ARG A 54 1.65 -5.47 -3.21
N LYS A 55 2.42 -5.27 -4.26
CA LYS A 55 3.44 -4.23 -4.34
C LYS A 55 3.01 -3.15 -5.32
N VAL A 56 3.10 -1.91 -4.89
CA VAL A 56 2.83 -0.73 -5.73
C VAL A 56 4.11 0.07 -5.86
N THR A 57 4.51 0.33 -7.10
CA THR A 57 5.52 1.34 -7.42
C THR A 57 4.83 2.52 -8.09
N LEU A 58 5.01 3.69 -7.49
CA LEU A 58 4.63 4.99 -8.02
C LEU A 58 5.87 5.68 -8.55
N HIS A 59 5.82 6.15 -9.79
CA HIS A 59 6.74 7.16 -10.31
C HIS A 59 5.99 8.50 -10.30
N TRP A 60 6.55 9.52 -9.66
CA TRP A 60 5.87 10.81 -9.53
C TRP A 60 6.65 11.95 -10.16
N GLN A 61 5.89 12.97 -10.56
CA GLN A 61 6.33 14.32 -10.85
C GLN A 61 5.50 15.22 -9.93
N HIS A 62 6.13 16.12 -9.19
CA HIS A 62 5.63 16.91 -8.05
C HIS A 62 5.59 16.20 -6.68
N PHE A 63 4.68 15.24 -6.47
CA PHE A 63 4.50 14.60 -5.15
C PHE A 63 4.32 13.09 -5.27
N GLY A 64 4.97 12.33 -4.40
CA GLY A 64 4.87 10.87 -4.36
C GLY A 64 4.11 10.39 -3.13
N GLN A 65 2.83 10.05 -3.29
CA GLN A 65 1.99 9.50 -2.22
C GLN A 65 1.19 8.32 -2.75
N ILE A 66 1.13 7.26 -1.94
CA ILE A 66 0.24 6.11 -2.10
C ILE A 66 -0.60 6.03 -0.82
N ASN A 67 -1.91 5.85 -0.96
CA ASN A 67 -2.81 5.54 0.15
C ASN A 67 -3.60 4.28 -0.20
N ALA A 68 -4.11 3.59 0.82
CA ALA A 68 -5.05 2.49 0.63
C ALA A 68 -6.10 2.48 1.75
N GLY A 69 -7.29 1.98 1.43
CA GLY A 69 -8.40 1.77 2.36
C GLY A 69 -9.34 0.68 1.85
N PHE A 70 -10.23 0.18 2.71
CA PHE A 70 -11.26 -0.75 2.28
C PHE A 70 -12.39 -0.04 1.51
N SER A 71 -13.08 -0.77 0.64
CA SER A 71 -14.43 -0.38 0.20
C SER A 71 -15.40 -0.46 1.38
N ASP A 72 -16.52 0.28 1.33
CA ASP A 72 -17.51 0.32 2.42
C ASP A 72 -18.06 -1.08 2.79
N ASP A 73 -18.16 -1.97 1.81
CA ASP A 73 -18.60 -3.37 1.99
C ASP A 73 -17.49 -4.33 2.43
N GLY A 74 -16.25 -3.85 2.53
CA GLY A 74 -15.08 -4.64 2.90
C GLY A 74 -14.63 -5.66 1.84
N ALA A 75 -15.25 -5.68 0.66
CA ALA A 75 -14.98 -6.69 -0.37
C ALA A 75 -13.72 -6.39 -1.20
N SER A 76 -13.21 -5.16 -1.14
CA SER A 76 -12.05 -4.70 -1.92
C SER A 76 -11.15 -3.77 -1.13
N VAL A 77 -9.91 -3.65 -1.59
CA VAL A 77 -9.00 -2.55 -1.23
C VAL A 77 -8.91 -1.57 -2.38
N VAL A 78 -9.12 -0.30 -2.08
CA VAL A 78 -8.92 0.83 -2.98
C VAL A 78 -7.57 1.44 -2.67
N VAL A 79 -6.73 1.60 -3.70
CA VAL A 79 -5.42 2.23 -3.62
C VAL A 79 -5.43 3.49 -4.48
N THR A 80 -5.11 4.62 -3.88
CA THR A 80 -4.99 5.90 -4.60
C THR A 80 -3.54 6.35 -4.66
N THR A 81 -3.20 7.05 -5.74
CA THR A 81 -1.86 7.60 -5.95
C THR A 81 -1.92 9.05 -6.37
N SER A 82 -0.93 9.84 -5.97
CA SER A 82 -0.81 11.23 -6.41
C SER A 82 -0.62 11.40 -7.92
N ALA A 83 -0.26 10.34 -8.65
CA ALA A 83 -0.16 10.34 -10.11
C ALA A 83 -1.47 9.89 -10.81
N GLY A 84 -2.57 9.69 -10.07
CA GLY A 84 -3.87 9.30 -10.61
C GLY A 84 -3.93 7.89 -11.19
N ARG A 85 -2.99 7.01 -10.82
CA ARG A 85 -2.93 5.60 -11.24
C ARG A 85 -3.49 4.70 -10.16
N ASP A 86 -4.76 4.89 -9.88
CA ASP A 86 -5.46 4.22 -8.80
C ASP A 86 -5.76 2.76 -9.15
N ARG A 87 -5.92 1.91 -8.14
CA ARG A 87 -6.19 0.48 -8.28
C ARG A 87 -7.28 0.05 -7.32
N VAL A 88 -8.05 -0.94 -7.73
CA VAL A 88 -8.99 -1.65 -6.86
C VAL A 88 -8.69 -3.14 -6.95
N TRP A 89 -8.56 -3.80 -5.80
CA TRP A 89 -8.36 -5.24 -5.73
C TRP A 89 -9.44 -5.88 -4.88
N ALA A 90 -10.15 -6.85 -5.46
CA ALA A 90 -11.09 -7.69 -4.72
C ALA A 90 -10.36 -8.64 -3.77
N LEU A 91 -10.97 -8.94 -2.62
CA LEU A 91 -10.44 -9.81 -1.56
C LEU A 91 -11.01 -11.24 -1.61
N SER A 92 -11.49 -11.66 -2.78
CA SER A 92 -12.11 -12.98 -3.04
C SER A 92 -11.23 -14.17 -2.66
#